data_AF-A0A973N6M8-F1
#
_entry.id   AF-A0A973N6M8-F1
#
_cell.length_a   1.000
_cell.length_b   1.000
_cell.length_c   1.000
_cell.angle_alpha   90.00
_cell.angle_beta   90.00
_cell.angle_gamma   90.00
#
_symmetry.space_group_name_H-M   'P 1'
#
loop_
_entity.id
_entity.type
_entity.pdbx_description
1 polymer ?
#
loop_
_entity_poly.entity_id
_entity_poly.type
_entity_poly.pdbx_seq_one_letter_code
_entity_poly.pdbx_strand_id
1 'polypeptide(L)'
;MLPEWVYQNCPEISAVHREAAIARQAQLTKPTGALGRLEQLAIELAGLQATEQPRAARVPIIVFAGDHGIVAQGVSAYPQAVTIAMMANFASGGAAISVLAHELGSSLEVVDVGTLATEAMAGVVVDKPRHGTRDFSVEAALTPEELAFGFEAGQRAV
;
A
#
# COMPACT_ATOMS: atom_id res chain seq x y z
N MET A 1 -21.09 1.12 9.63
CA MET A 1 -21.27 1.56 8.22
C MET A 1 -19.92 2.06 7.77
N LEU A 2 -19.44 1.70 6.57
CA LEU A 2 -18.11 2.15 6.12
C LEU A 2 -18.11 3.66 5.84
N PRO A 3 -16.94 4.33 5.85
CA PRO A 3 -16.84 5.72 5.45
C PRO A 3 -17.40 5.94 4.04
N GLU A 4 -18.08 7.06 3.81
CA GLU A 4 -18.77 7.33 2.56
C GLU A 4 -17.84 7.33 1.33
N TRP A 5 -16.59 7.76 1.50
CA TRP A 5 -15.60 7.79 0.44
C TRP A 5 -15.29 6.41 -0.15
N VAL A 6 -15.49 5.32 0.61
CA VAL A 6 -15.24 3.94 0.14
C VAL A 6 -16.16 3.60 -1.04
N TYR A 7 -17.32 4.24 -1.13
CA TYR A 7 -18.30 4.05 -2.19
C TYR A 7 -18.18 5.09 -3.31
N GLN A 8 -17.29 6.07 -3.19
CA GLN A 8 -17.05 7.06 -4.24
C GLN A 8 -16.16 6.45 -5.31
N ASN A 9 -16.51 6.68 -6.58
CA ASN A 9 -15.65 6.27 -7.68
C ASN A 9 -14.34 7.05 -7.63
N CYS A 10 -13.22 6.36 -7.87
CA CYS A 10 -11.96 7.03 -8.15
C CYS A 10 -12.11 7.97 -9.35
N PRO A 11 -11.36 9.10 -9.38
CA PRO A 11 -11.32 9.96 -10.56
C PRO A 11 -10.98 9.17 -11.83
N GLU A 12 -11.63 9.51 -12.93
CA GLU A 12 -11.33 8.88 -14.22
C GLU A 12 -9.92 9.27 -14.70
N ILE A 13 -9.26 8.34 -15.37
CA ILE A 13 -7.97 8.58 -16.03
C ILE A 13 -8.18 9.62 -17.14
N SER A 14 -7.34 10.66 -17.17
CA SER A 14 -7.51 11.75 -18.12
C SER A 14 -7.21 11.30 -19.56
N ALA A 15 -8.27 11.12 -20.35
CA ALA A 15 -8.16 10.75 -21.78
C ALA A 15 -7.35 11.79 -22.57
N VAL A 16 -7.56 13.08 -22.30
CA VAL A 16 -6.85 14.20 -22.96
C VAL A 16 -5.34 14.09 -22.78
N HIS A 17 -4.87 13.88 -21.54
CA HIS A 17 -3.43 13.76 -21.28
C HIS A 17 -2.84 12.45 -21.80
N ARG A 18 -3.64 11.37 -21.78
CA ARG A 18 -3.25 10.09 -22.37
C ARG A 18 -3.03 10.21 -23.89
N GLU A 19 -3.95 10.87 -24.59
CA GLU A 19 -3.84 11.13 -26.04
C GLU A 19 -2.68 12.06 -26.38
N ALA A 20 -2.49 13.13 -25.61
CA ALA A 20 -1.35 14.03 -25.76
C ALA A 20 0.00 13.30 -25.56
N ALA A 21 0.09 12.41 -24.56
CA ALA A 21 1.27 11.59 -24.34
C ALA A 21 1.53 10.59 -25.49
N ILE A 22 0.49 9.99 -26.08
CA ILE A 22 0.60 9.15 -27.28
C ILE A 22 1.16 9.97 -28.45
N ALA A 23 0.60 11.15 -28.71
CA ALA A 23 1.07 12.04 -29.78
C ALA A 23 2.53 12.45 -29.57
N ARG A 24 2.92 12.76 -28.33
CA ARG A 24 4.31 13.07 -27.97
C ARG A 24 5.24 11.89 -28.23
N GLN A 25 4.87 10.66 -27.82
CA GLN A 25 5.70 9.47 -28.03
C GLN A 25 6.00 9.22 -29.52
N ALA A 26 5.11 9.60 -30.43
CA ALA A 26 5.28 9.49 -31.88
C ALA A 26 6.24 10.53 -32.48
N GLN A 27 6.54 11.62 -31.76
CA GLN A 27 7.42 12.71 -32.23
C GLN A 27 8.85 12.62 -31.67
N LEU A 28 9.09 11.76 -30.68
CA LEU A 28 10.42 11.62 -30.09
C LEU A 28 11.41 10.98 -31.06
N THR A 29 12.69 11.32 -30.92
CA THR A 29 13.79 10.78 -31.73
C THR A 29 14.10 9.32 -31.35
N LYS A 30 13.18 8.42 -31.69
CA LYS A 30 13.28 6.96 -31.52
C LYS A 30 12.41 6.28 -32.58
N PRO A 31 12.74 5.06 -33.03
CA PRO A 31 11.78 4.26 -33.80
C PRO A 31 10.51 4.04 -32.98
N THR A 32 9.35 4.03 -33.64
CA THR A 32 8.06 3.79 -32.99
C THR A 32 8.08 2.48 -32.20
N GLY A 33 7.74 2.55 -30.91
CA GLY A 33 7.69 1.39 -30.02
C GLY A 33 9.04 0.86 -29.54
N ALA A 34 10.17 1.52 -29.86
CA ALA A 34 11.51 1.05 -29.51
C ALA A 34 11.74 0.91 -28.00
N LEU A 35 11.00 1.65 -27.16
CA LEU A 35 11.12 1.54 -25.69
C LEU A 35 10.05 0.61 -25.07
N GLY A 36 9.20 0.00 -25.89
CA GLY A 36 8.20 -0.99 -25.46
C GLY A 36 7.38 -0.52 -24.25
N ARG A 37 7.41 -1.31 -23.15
CA ARG A 37 6.64 -1.03 -21.93
C ARG A 37 6.90 0.34 -21.30
N LEU A 38 8.06 0.95 -21.51
CA LEU A 38 8.36 2.27 -20.96
C LEU A 38 7.53 3.37 -21.61
N GLU A 39 7.17 3.25 -22.90
CA GLU A 39 6.30 4.22 -23.57
C GLU A 39 4.88 4.14 -23.00
N GLN A 40 4.39 2.91 -22.84
CA GLN A 40 3.07 2.62 -22.29
C GLN A 40 2.94 3.09 -20.85
N LEU A 41 3.97 2.85 -20.02
CA LEU A 41 4.01 3.35 -18.64
C LEU A 41 3.97 4.87 -18.59
N ALA A 42 4.72 5.57 -19.46
CA ALA A 42 4.67 7.02 -19.52
C ALA A 42 3.28 7.53 -19.96
N ILE A 43 2.62 6.88 -20.92
CA ILE A 43 1.25 7.23 -21.35
C ILE A 43 0.24 7.02 -20.23
N GLU A 44 0.36 5.93 -19.48
CA GLU A 44 -0.52 5.62 -18.35
C GLU A 44 -0.36 6.64 -17.22
N LEU A 45 0.88 6.92 -16.82
CA LEU A 45 1.17 7.94 -15.80
C LEU A 45 0.69 9.33 -16.23
N ALA A 46 0.76 9.67 -17.53
CA ALA A 46 0.27 10.93 -18.05
C ALA A 46 -1.24 11.09 -17.82
N GLY A 47 -2.01 10.01 -18.06
CA GLY A 47 -3.44 9.98 -17.79
C GLY A 47 -3.77 10.04 -16.30
N LEU A 48 -3.04 9.28 -15.47
CA LEU A 48 -3.23 9.23 -14.01
C LEU A 48 -2.89 10.55 -13.31
N GLN A 49 -1.82 11.21 -13.75
CA GLN A 49 -1.34 12.47 -13.17
C GLN A 49 -1.92 13.71 -13.87
N ALA A 50 -2.78 13.52 -14.88
CA ALA A 50 -3.34 14.58 -15.72
C ALA A 50 -2.26 15.58 -16.20
N THR A 51 -1.18 15.07 -16.80
CA THR A 51 -0.07 15.87 -17.33
C THR A 51 0.62 15.17 -18.50
N GLU A 52 1.12 15.93 -19.48
CA GLU A 52 1.85 15.38 -20.63
C GLU A 52 3.27 14.89 -20.29
N GLN A 53 3.81 15.33 -19.15
CA GLN A 53 5.17 15.02 -18.70
C GLN A 53 5.13 14.42 -17.29
N PRO A 54 4.62 13.19 -17.14
CA PRO A 54 4.47 12.56 -15.83
C PRO A 54 5.82 12.29 -15.18
N ARG A 55 5.82 12.18 -13.86
CA ARG A 55 7.01 11.88 -13.06
C ARG A 55 6.71 10.82 -12.02
N ALA A 56 7.66 9.93 -11.78
CA ALA A 56 7.65 9.01 -10.64
C ALA A 56 8.54 9.54 -9.51
N ALA A 57 8.33 10.80 -9.10
CA ALA A 57 9.22 11.50 -8.18
C ALA A 57 9.04 11.11 -6.70
N ARG A 58 7.86 10.60 -6.33
CA ARG A 58 7.55 10.08 -4.98
C ARG A 58 6.80 8.77 -5.14
N VAL A 59 7.39 7.69 -4.63
CA VAL A 59 6.82 6.35 -4.65
C VAL A 59 6.90 5.78 -3.24
N PRO A 60 6.04 6.25 -2.31
CA PRO A 60 6.05 5.77 -0.94
C PRO A 60 5.60 4.31 -0.88
N ILE A 61 6.18 3.56 0.05
CA ILE A 61 5.80 2.19 0.38
C ILE A 61 5.23 2.21 1.79
N ILE A 62 4.02 1.68 1.96
CA ILE A 62 3.35 1.62 3.26
C ILE A 62 3.02 0.14 3.55
N VAL A 63 3.48 -0.36 4.68
CA VAL A 63 3.24 -1.73 5.14
C VAL A 63 2.26 -1.71 6.30
N PHE A 64 1.04 -2.19 6.05
CA PHE A 64 0.03 -2.37 7.09
C PHE A 64 0.19 -3.75 7.74
N ALA A 65 0.43 -3.78 9.05
CA ALA A 65 0.59 -5.00 9.83
C ALA A 65 -0.64 -5.29 10.68
N GLY A 66 -1.10 -6.54 10.66
CA GLY A 66 -2.21 -7.03 11.48
C GLY A 66 -2.08 -8.51 11.76
N ASP A 67 -2.51 -8.95 12.94
CA ASP A 67 -2.54 -10.37 13.32
C ASP A 67 -3.95 -10.95 13.14
N HIS A 68 -4.03 -12.25 12.86
CA HIS A 68 -5.30 -12.91 12.56
C HIS A 68 -5.62 -14.02 13.56
N GLY A 69 -6.84 -14.00 14.10
CA GLY A 69 -7.30 -14.99 15.09
C GLY A 69 -7.36 -16.43 14.56
N ILE A 70 -7.56 -16.62 13.26
CA ILE A 70 -7.60 -17.95 12.60
C ILE A 70 -6.31 -18.75 12.80
N VAL A 71 -5.19 -18.10 13.17
CA VAL A 71 -3.93 -18.78 13.50
C VAL A 71 -4.11 -19.82 14.62
N ALA A 72 -5.09 -19.63 15.51
CA ALA A 72 -5.46 -20.61 16.54
C ALA A 72 -5.85 -21.99 15.96
N GLN A 73 -6.28 -22.05 14.70
CA GLN A 73 -6.62 -23.29 13.99
C GLN A 73 -5.40 -24.00 13.37
N GLY A 74 -4.17 -23.53 13.64
CA GLY A 74 -2.94 -24.17 13.15
C GLY A 74 -2.71 -24.03 11.64
N VAL A 75 -3.32 -23.02 11.02
CA VAL A 75 -3.25 -22.80 9.56
C VAL A 75 -1.98 -22.07 9.10
N SER A 76 -1.19 -21.52 10.03
CA SER A 76 0.00 -20.73 9.72
C SER A 76 1.26 -21.60 9.75
N ALA A 77 2.14 -21.41 8.76
CA ALA A 77 3.46 -22.04 8.72
C ALA A 77 4.44 -21.44 9.76
N TYR A 78 4.14 -20.25 10.29
CA TYR A 78 4.99 -19.53 11.22
C TYR A 78 4.24 -19.16 12.52
N PRO A 79 4.93 -19.09 13.66
CA PRO A 79 4.34 -18.62 14.91
C PRO A 79 3.81 -17.19 14.79
N GLN A 80 2.73 -16.88 15.50
CA GLN A 80 2.11 -15.55 15.50
C GLN A 80 3.06 -14.43 15.96
N ALA A 81 4.02 -14.74 16.82
CA ALA A 81 5.04 -13.79 17.28
C ALA A 81 5.93 -13.23 16.16
N VAL A 82 5.97 -13.88 14.98
CA VAL A 82 6.78 -13.43 13.84
C VAL A 82 6.30 -12.09 13.29
N THR A 83 5.00 -11.78 13.38
CA THR A 83 4.47 -10.49 12.90
C THR A 83 5.15 -9.31 13.59
N ILE A 84 5.22 -9.32 14.93
CA ILE A 84 5.84 -8.26 15.73
C ILE A 84 7.36 -8.20 15.48
N ALA A 85 8.02 -9.36 15.38
CA ALA A 85 9.44 -9.42 15.05
C ALA A 85 9.74 -8.83 13.67
N MET A 86 8.88 -9.06 12.68
CA MET A 86 9.01 -8.51 11.33
C MET A 86 8.75 -7.01 11.30
N MET A 87 7.79 -6.49 12.06
CA MET A 87 7.62 -5.03 12.22
C MET A 87 8.90 -4.35 12.70
N ALA A 88 9.55 -4.92 13.72
CA ALA A 88 10.83 -4.42 14.21
C ALA A 88 11.92 -4.49 13.14
N ASN A 89 11.94 -5.56 12.34
CA ASN A 89 12.87 -5.72 11.23
C ASN A 89 12.62 -4.72 10.08
N PHE A 90 11.36 -4.41 9.77
CA PHE A 90 11.00 -3.39 8.78
C PHE A 90 11.47 -2.01 9.25
N ALA A 91 11.12 -1.63 10.49
CA ALA A 91 11.44 -0.34 11.09
C ALA A 91 12.95 -0.11 11.29
N SER A 92 13.71 -1.17 11.56
CA SER A 92 15.18 -1.11 11.68
C SER A 92 15.93 -1.19 10.34
N GLY A 93 15.22 -1.38 9.22
CA GLY A 93 15.82 -1.42 7.90
C GLY A 93 16.39 -2.78 7.48
N GLY A 94 16.24 -3.83 8.28
CA GLY A 94 16.85 -5.14 8.06
C GLY A 94 16.06 -6.08 7.13
N ALA A 95 14.84 -5.72 6.76
CA ALA A 95 14.01 -6.51 5.87
C ALA A 95 14.31 -6.25 4.39
N ALA A 96 14.04 -7.23 3.52
CA ALA A 96 14.26 -7.10 2.08
C ALA A 96 13.54 -5.88 1.47
N ILE A 97 12.29 -5.61 1.89
CA ILE A 97 11.54 -4.43 1.43
C ILE A 97 12.21 -3.12 1.87
N SER A 98 12.78 -3.08 3.08
CA SER A 98 13.48 -1.90 3.58
C SER A 98 14.75 -1.61 2.79
N VAL A 99 15.51 -2.65 2.44
CA VAL A 99 16.70 -2.52 1.60
C VAL A 99 16.33 -2.04 0.19
N LEU A 100 15.30 -2.61 -0.42
CA LEU A 100 14.83 -2.20 -1.74
C LEU A 100 14.27 -0.77 -1.75
N ALA A 101 13.53 -0.38 -0.71
CA ALA A 101 13.03 0.98 -0.56
C ALA A 101 14.19 1.99 -0.50
N HIS A 102 15.20 1.70 0.30
CA HIS A 102 16.41 2.51 0.40
C HIS A 102 17.14 2.63 -0.94
N GLU A 103 17.36 1.52 -1.65
CA GLU A 103 18.03 1.52 -2.96
C GLU A 103 17.29 2.36 -4.00
N LEU A 104 15.95 2.37 -3.95
CA LEU A 104 15.10 3.16 -4.85
C LEU A 104 14.93 4.62 -4.39
N GLY A 105 15.44 5.00 -3.22
CA GLY A 105 15.18 6.31 -2.61
C GLY A 105 13.71 6.53 -2.22
N SER A 106 12.96 5.43 -2.04
CA SER A 106 11.56 5.44 -1.63
C SER A 106 11.43 5.43 -0.11
N SER A 107 10.47 6.19 0.43
CA SER A 107 10.12 6.10 1.84
C SER A 107 9.41 4.78 2.13
N LEU A 108 9.73 4.16 3.28
CA LEU A 108 9.02 3.02 3.82
C LEU A 108 8.40 3.40 5.17
N GLU A 109 7.08 3.31 5.26
CA GLU A 109 6.33 3.48 6.51
C GLU A 109 5.71 2.13 6.92
N VAL A 110 5.74 1.85 8.23
CA VAL A 110 5.10 0.66 8.80
C VAL A 110 3.98 1.13 9.71
N VAL A 111 2.77 0.65 9.44
CA VAL A 111 1.57 1.01 10.19
C VAL A 111 1.00 -0.25 10.83
N ASP A 112 1.01 -0.31 12.16
CA ASP A 112 0.33 -1.32 12.93
C ASP A 112 -1.17 -1.00 13.00
N VAL A 113 -1.97 -1.74 12.24
CA VAL A 113 -3.43 -1.60 12.14
C VAL A 113 -4.19 -2.70 12.87
N GLY A 114 -3.48 -3.62 13.54
CA GLY A 114 -4.15 -4.70 14.24
C GLY A 114 -3.27 -5.85 14.71
N THR A 115 -1.98 -5.63 14.96
CA THR A 115 -1.12 -6.67 15.55
C THR A 115 -1.41 -6.89 17.03
N LEU A 116 -0.91 -7.99 17.57
CA LEU A 116 -0.97 -8.31 19.00
C LEU A 116 0.01 -7.47 19.86
N ALA A 117 0.82 -6.59 19.27
CA ALA A 117 1.78 -5.78 20.02
C ALA A 117 1.07 -4.82 20.98
N THR A 118 1.42 -4.82 22.27
CA THR A 118 0.83 -3.91 23.27
C THR A 118 1.69 -2.67 23.53
N GLU A 119 2.96 -2.73 23.14
CA GLU A 119 3.93 -1.66 23.36
C GLU A 119 4.23 -0.92 22.06
N ALA A 120 4.50 0.38 22.17
CA ALA A 120 4.92 1.19 21.03
C ALA A 120 6.32 0.78 20.55
N MET A 121 6.50 0.81 19.23
CA MET A 121 7.77 0.46 18.58
C MET A 121 8.28 1.67 17.79
N ALA A 122 9.54 2.04 18.01
CA ALA A 122 10.16 3.13 17.27
C ALA A 122 10.15 2.82 15.76
N GLY A 123 9.73 3.79 14.94
CA GLY A 123 9.61 3.62 13.49
C GLY A 123 8.35 2.89 13.02
N VAL A 124 7.39 2.62 13.92
CA VAL A 124 6.07 2.06 13.58
C VAL A 124 4.97 3.03 14.01
N VAL A 125 4.08 3.37 13.08
CA VAL A 125 2.86 4.14 13.35
C VAL A 125 1.82 3.17 13.91
N VAL A 126 1.22 3.50 15.06
CA VAL A 126 0.15 2.68 15.65
C VAL A 126 -1.19 3.34 15.35
N ASP A 127 -2.01 2.68 14.55
CA ASP A 127 -3.33 3.14 14.15
C ASP A 127 -4.28 1.96 14.02
N LYS A 128 -4.64 1.36 15.17
CA LYS A 128 -5.40 0.11 15.25
C LYS A 128 -6.65 0.22 16.12
N PRO A 129 -7.76 -0.42 15.73
CA PRO A 129 -8.97 -0.45 16.54
C PRO A 129 -8.91 -1.51 17.64
N ARG A 130 -8.00 -2.50 17.51
CA ARG A 130 -7.87 -3.65 18.40
C ARG A 130 -6.57 -4.41 18.18
N HIS A 131 -6.34 -5.43 19.02
CA HIS A 131 -5.21 -6.36 18.91
C HIS A 131 -5.66 -7.67 18.28
N GLY A 132 -5.20 -7.94 17.06
CA GLY A 132 -5.55 -9.13 16.26
C GLY A 132 -7.02 -9.17 15.85
N THR A 133 -7.35 -9.83 14.74
CA THR A 133 -8.75 -10.14 14.42
C THR A 133 -9.28 -11.26 15.31
N ARG A 134 -10.61 -11.42 15.40
CA ARG A 134 -11.23 -12.66 15.91
C ARG A 134 -10.94 -13.81 14.93
N ASP A 135 -11.12 -15.03 15.40
CA ASP A 135 -11.09 -16.22 14.55
C ASP A 135 -12.37 -16.29 13.71
N PHE A 136 -12.21 -16.10 12.39
CA PHE A 136 -13.34 -16.05 11.48
C PHE A 136 -14.05 -17.40 11.28
N SER A 137 -13.46 -18.53 11.72
CA SER A 137 -14.16 -19.81 11.69
C SER A 137 -15.20 -19.95 12.80
N VAL A 138 -15.20 -19.03 13.78
CA VAL A 138 -16.11 -19.05 14.95
C VAL A 138 -17.06 -17.85 14.93
N GLU A 139 -16.54 -16.66 14.64
CA GLU A 139 -17.31 -15.41 14.69
C GLU A 139 -16.76 -14.40 13.68
N ALA A 140 -17.42 -13.25 13.48
CA ALA A 140 -16.92 -12.24 12.54
C ALA A 140 -15.51 -11.73 12.95
N ALA A 141 -14.55 -11.74 12.01
CA ALA A 141 -13.17 -11.31 12.27
C ALA A 141 -13.09 -9.91 12.91
N LEU A 142 -13.92 -8.99 12.42
CA LEU A 142 -14.04 -7.60 12.85
C LEU A 142 -15.52 -7.22 13.00
N THR A 143 -15.83 -6.25 13.87
CA THR A 143 -17.13 -5.57 13.85
C THR A 143 -17.20 -4.57 12.68
N PRO A 144 -18.39 -4.11 12.28
CA PRO A 144 -18.51 -3.06 11.27
C PRO A 144 -17.74 -1.77 11.61
N GLU A 145 -17.62 -1.42 12.89
CA GLU A 145 -16.87 -0.25 13.37
C GLU A 145 -15.35 -0.48 13.27
N GLU A 146 -14.88 -1.66 13.70
CA GLU A 146 -13.47 -2.04 13.57
C GLU A 146 -13.05 -2.10 12.08
N LEU A 147 -13.92 -2.59 11.20
CA LEU A 147 -13.70 -2.58 9.77
C LEU A 147 -13.64 -1.15 9.20
N ALA A 148 -14.61 -0.30 9.56
CA ALA A 148 -14.63 1.10 9.13
C ALA A 148 -13.35 1.83 9.56
N PHE A 149 -12.89 1.61 10.79
CA PHE A 149 -11.63 2.17 11.28
C PHE A 149 -10.44 1.73 10.43
N GLY A 150 -10.37 0.45 10.02
CA GLY A 150 -9.30 -0.04 9.15
C GLY A 150 -9.25 0.67 7.80
N PHE A 151 -10.40 1.00 7.20
CA PHE A 151 -10.45 1.82 6.00
C PHE A 151 -9.93 3.23 6.26
N GLU A 152 -10.34 3.87 7.35
CA GLU A 152 -9.89 5.22 7.69
C GLU A 152 -8.39 5.28 8.02
N ALA A 153 -7.83 4.24 8.64
CA ALA A 153 -6.39 4.13 8.87
C ALA A 153 -5.61 4.11 7.55
N GLY A 154 -6.11 3.38 6.55
CA GLY A 154 -5.56 3.40 5.20
C GLY A 154 -5.65 4.78 4.55
N GLN A 155 -6.75 5.50 4.73
CA GLN A 155 -6.93 6.86 4.22
C GLN A 155 -5.98 7.87 4.88
N ARG A 156 -5.74 7.76 6.20
CA ARG A 156 -4.82 8.67 6.92
C ARG A 156 -3.36 8.49 6.52
N ALA A 157 -3.00 7.32 6.00
CA ALA A 157 -1.62 6.99 5.63
C ALA A 157 -1.20 7.53 4.26
N VAL A 158 -2.13 8.03 3.43
CA VAL A 158 -1.87 8.48 2.04
C VAL A 158 -2.03 9.97 1.83
#